data_AF-A0A842QEL7-F1
#
_entry.id   AF-A0A842QEL7-F1
#
_cell.length_a   1.000
_cell.length_b   1.000
_cell.length_c   1.000
_cell.angle_alpha   90.00
_cell.angle_beta   90.00
_cell.angle_gamma   90.00
#
_symmetry.space_group_name_H-M   'P 1'
#
loop_
_entity.id
_entity.type
_entity.pdbx_description
1 polymer ?
#
loop_
_entity_poly.entity_id
_entity_poly.type
_entity_poly.pdbx_seq_one_letter_code
_entity_poly.pdbx_strand_id
1 'polypeptide(L)'
;MKLFYKVSPQAYKQKMAEVKEKFGMHQEVDEEKTILMLDDTSKIERITGSYHPREDDEALVRIVLHEESLKDFFDHVFGEPFLVK
;
A
#
# COMPACT_ATOMS: atom_id res chain seq x y z
N MET A 1 12.64 -4.80 -2.70
CA MET A 1 11.92 -5.78 -1.85
C MET A 1 10.41 -5.68 -2.03
N LYS A 2 9.67 -6.72 -1.63
CA LYS A 2 8.20 -6.72 -1.63
C LYS A 2 7.69 -6.83 -0.19
N LEU A 3 6.79 -5.94 0.20
CA LEU A 3 6.15 -5.90 1.52
C LEU A 3 4.65 -6.13 1.33
N PHE A 4 4.05 -6.89 2.24
CA PHE A 4 2.63 -7.24 2.20
C PHE A 4 2.02 -6.96 3.57
N TYR A 5 0.92 -6.21 3.60
CA TYR A 5 0.25 -5.80 4.83
C TYR A 5 -1.23 -6.15 4.77
N LYS A 6 -1.77 -6.43 5.95
CA LYS A 6 -3.20 -6.55 6.20
C LYS A 6 -3.66 -5.30 6.91
N VAL A 7 -4.74 -4.72 6.42
CA VAL A 7 -5.27 -3.45 6.93
C VAL A 7 -6.75 -3.62 7.18
N SER A 8 -7.23 -3.07 8.29
CA SER A 8 -8.67 -3.07 8.53
C SER A 8 -9.39 -2.30 7.41
N PRO A 9 -10.50 -2.83 6.88
CA PRO A 9 -11.29 -2.16 5.86
C PRO A 9 -11.62 -0.68 6.13
N GLN A 10 -11.88 -0.37 7.39
CA GLN A 10 -12.26 0.96 7.86
C GLN A 10 -11.09 1.95 7.78
N ALA A 11 -9.85 1.48 7.99
CA ALA A 11 -8.65 2.30 7.95
C ALA A 11 -7.97 2.32 6.56
N TYR A 12 -8.30 1.37 5.68
CA TYR A 12 -7.66 1.20 4.37
C TYR A 12 -7.61 2.49 3.55
N LYS A 13 -8.76 3.14 3.33
CA LYS A 13 -8.83 4.35 2.51
C LYS A 13 -7.99 5.49 3.10
N GLN A 14 -8.02 5.66 4.43
CA GLN A 14 -7.26 6.70 5.11
C GLN A 14 -5.76 6.46 5.01
N LYS A 15 -5.29 5.25 5.27
CA LYS A 15 -3.86 4.90 5.20
C LYS A 15 -3.31 5.02 3.78
N MET A 16 -4.09 4.61 2.77
CA MET A 16 -3.70 4.79 1.37
C MET A 16 -3.61 6.28 0.98
N ALA A 17 -4.52 7.13 1.49
CA ALA A 17 -4.45 8.56 1.27
C ALA A 17 -3.22 9.20 1.92
N GLU A 18 -2.86 8.81 3.15
CA GLU A 18 -1.67 9.31 3.84
C GLU A 18 -0.39 9.05 3.03
N VAL A 19 -0.24 7.83 2.51
CA VAL A 19 0.92 7.45 1.69
C VAL A 19 0.96 8.23 0.38
N LYS A 20 -0.20 8.35 -0.28
CA LYS A 20 -0.34 9.13 -1.51
C LYS A 20 0.09 10.57 -1.29
N GLU A 21 -0.40 11.22 -0.24
CA GLU A 21 -0.09 12.61 0.08
C GLU A 21 1.38 12.79 0.44
N LYS A 22 1.95 11.88 1.24
CA LYS A 22 3.36 11.96 1.66
C LYS A 22 4.35 11.92 0.50
N PHE A 23 4.09 11.07 -0.49
CA PHE A 23 5.01 10.88 -1.61
C PHE A 23 4.57 11.58 -2.90
N GLY A 24 3.41 12.24 -2.91
CA GLY A 24 2.86 12.89 -4.10
C GLY A 24 2.54 11.89 -5.22
N MET A 25 1.97 10.73 -4.87
CA MET A 25 1.75 9.64 -5.84
C MET A 25 0.53 9.88 -6.72
N HIS A 26 0.63 9.42 -7.97
CA HIS A 26 -0.51 9.28 -8.87
C HIS A 26 -1.33 8.07 -8.44
N GLN A 27 -2.66 8.24 -8.40
CA GLN A 27 -3.58 7.19 -7.99
C GLN A 27 -4.45 6.76 -9.17
N GLU A 28 -4.48 5.45 -9.42
CA GLU A 28 -5.46 4.81 -10.29
C GLU A 28 -6.36 3.90 -9.45
N VAL A 29 -7.65 3.88 -9.77
CA VAL A 29 -8.64 3.04 -9.08
C VAL A 29 -9.38 2.24 -10.14
N ASP A 30 -9.41 0.92 -9.96
CA ASP A 30 -10.11 -0.01 -10.82
C ASP A 30 -10.94 -0.96 -9.95
N GLU A 31 -12.27 -0.80 -9.99
CA GLU A 31 -13.31 -1.49 -9.19
C GLU A 31 -12.96 -1.71 -7.70
N GLU A 32 -12.06 -2.64 -7.39
CA GLU A 32 -11.67 -3.08 -6.04
C GLU A 32 -10.18 -2.89 -5.73
N LYS A 33 -9.43 -2.34 -6.69
CA LYS A 33 -7.99 -2.14 -6.63
C LYS A 33 -7.67 -0.66 -6.63
N THR A 34 -6.73 -0.29 -5.78
CA THR A 34 -6.09 1.03 -5.79
C THR A 34 -4.62 0.86 -6.10
N ILE A 35 -4.13 1.59 -7.08
CA ILE A 35 -2.73 1.58 -7.48
C ILE A 35 -2.17 2.98 -7.23
N LEU A 36 -1.07 3.07 -6.48
CA LEU A 36 -0.30 4.31 -6.31
C LEU A 36 1.06 4.15 -6.99
N MET A 37 1.41 5.13 -7.81
CA MET A 37 2.65 5.14 -8.61
C MET A 37 3.36 6.48 -8.48
N LEU A 38 4.69 6.45 -8.55
CA LEU A 38 5.53 7.64 -8.70
C LEU A 38 6.01 7.73 -10.15
N ASP A 39 6.22 8.96 -10.62
CA ASP A 39 6.90 9.20 -11.90
C ASP A 39 8.35 8.70 -11.85
N ASP A 40 9.00 8.88 -10.70
CA ASP A 40 10.31 8.30 -10.39
C ASP A 40 10.16 7.05 -9.51
N THR A 41 10.44 5.89 -10.11
CA THR A 41 10.34 4.58 -9.45
C THR A 41 11.60 4.19 -8.69
N SER A 42 12.61 5.06 -8.61
CA SER A 42 13.91 4.77 -7.96
C SER A 42 13.78 4.37 -6.48
N LYS A 43 12.74 4.87 -5.79
CA LYS A 43 12.49 4.61 -4.36
C LYS A 43 11.37 3.63 -4.12
N ILE A 44 10.22 3.88 -4.74
CA ILE A 44 9.01 3.08 -4.64
C ILE A 44 8.58 2.78 -6.07
N GLU A 45 8.56 1.51 -6.43
CA GLU A 45 8.11 1.11 -7.77
C GLU A 45 6.59 1.26 -7.86
N ARG A 46 5.86 0.72 -6.88
CA ARG A 46 4.41 0.69 -6.89
C ARG A 46 3.83 0.30 -5.53
N ILE A 47 2.66 0.84 -5.21
CA ILE A 47 1.81 0.38 -4.11
C ILE A 47 0.48 -0.05 -4.69
N THR A 48 0.02 -1.22 -4.27
CA THR A 48 -1.24 -1.81 -4.72
C THR A 48 -2.05 -2.19 -3.49
N GLY A 49 -3.25 -1.65 -3.37
CA GLY A 49 -4.23 -2.05 -2.39
C GLY A 49 -5.39 -2.79 -3.07
N SER A 50 -5.92 -3.82 -2.42
CA SER A 50 -7.07 -4.61 -2.88
C SER A 50 -8.02 -4.80 -1.72
N TYR A 51 -9.29 -4.50 -1.93
CA TYR A 51 -10.32 -4.64 -0.90
C TYR A 51 -11.71 -4.78 -1.51
N HIS A 52 -12.35 -5.92 -1.28
CA HIS A 52 -13.75 -6.16 -1.59
C HIS A 52 -14.63 -5.96 -0.34
N PRO A 53 -15.49 -4.92 -0.29
CA PRO A 53 -16.22 -4.57 0.93
C PRO A 53 -17.31 -5.54 1.39
N ARG A 54 -17.57 -6.61 0.63
CA ARG A 54 -18.60 -7.61 0.94
C ARG A 54 -18.02 -8.99 1.18
N GLU A 55 -16.80 -9.23 0.72
CA GLU A 55 -16.17 -10.55 0.71
C GLU A 55 -14.92 -10.60 1.58
N ASP A 56 -14.22 -9.47 1.74
CA ASP A 56 -12.97 -9.42 2.47
C ASP A 56 -13.15 -8.95 3.92
N ASP A 57 -12.66 -9.78 4.86
CA ASP A 57 -12.50 -9.39 6.27
C ASP A 57 -11.37 -8.35 6.45
N GLU A 58 -10.37 -8.37 5.55
CA GLU A 58 -9.17 -7.52 5.60
C GLU A 58 -8.81 -6.98 4.21
N ALA A 59 -8.41 -5.71 4.15
CA ALA A 59 -7.81 -5.13 2.95
C ALA A 59 -6.34 -5.55 2.85
N LEU A 60 -5.89 -5.87 1.64
CA LEU A 60 -4.50 -6.24 1.36
C LEU A 60 -3.76 -5.07 0.73
N VAL A 61 -2.58 -4.75 1.26
CA VAL A 61 -1.67 -3.76 0.67
C VAL A 61 -0.35 -4.43 0.33
N ARG A 62 0.08 -4.28 -0.91
CA ARG A 62 1.37 -4.74 -1.43
C ARG A 62 2.19 -3.55 -1.87
N ILE A 63 3.44 -3.51 -1.42
CA ILE A 63 4.41 -2.45 -1.74
C ILE A 63 5.62 -3.09 -2.42
N VAL A 64 6.02 -2.54 -3.55
CA VAL A 64 7.29 -2.86 -4.21
C VAL A 64 8.24 -1.70 -3.98
N LEU A 65 9.25 -1.95 -3.15
CA LEU A 65 10.13 -0.93 -2.60
C LEU A 65 11.56 -1.14 -3.09
N HIS A 66 12.24 -0.09 -3.51
CA HIS A 66 13.67 -0.12 -3.86
C HIS A 66 14.54 0.46 -2.74
N GLU A 67 14.05 1.48 -2.03
CA GLU A 67 14.76 2.11 -0.93
C GLU A 67 14.35 1.50 0.43
N GLU A 68 15.21 0.67 1.03
CA GLU A 68 14.88 -0.08 2.26
C GLU A 68 14.61 0.81 3.47
N SER A 69 15.18 2.03 3.51
CA SER A 69 15.00 3.02 4.58
C SER A 69 13.52 3.41 4.78
N LEU A 70 12.69 3.27 3.75
CA LEU A 70 11.27 3.61 3.78
C LEU A 70 10.41 2.51 4.41
N LYS A 71 10.99 1.33 4.66
CA LYS A 71 10.26 0.20 5.26
C LYS A 71 9.65 0.59 6.62
N ASP A 72 10.41 1.24 7.49
CA ASP A 72 9.95 1.62 8.82
C ASP A 72 8.74 2.57 8.76
N PHE A 73 8.69 3.42 7.73
CA PHE A 73 7.51 4.26 7.49
C PHE A 73 6.29 3.41 7.12
N PHE A 74 6.44 2.46 6.21
CA PHE A 74 5.31 1.62 5.80
C PHE A 74 4.84 0.69 6.91
N ASP A 75 5.76 0.19 7.73
CA ASP A 75 5.42 -0.60 8.91
C ASP A 75 4.67 0.24 9.95
N HIS A 76 5.04 1.51 10.12
CA HIS A 76 4.30 2.43 10.98
C HIS A 76 2.87 2.70 10.47
N VAL A 77 2.71 2.92 9.15
CA VAL A 77 1.40 3.21 8.56
C VAL A 77 0.51 1.98 8.53
N PHE A 78 1.02 0.86 8.00
CA PHE A 78 0.21 -0.32 7.71
C PHE A 78 0.24 -1.39 8.79
N GLY A 79 1.20 -1.35 9.71
CA GLY A 79 1.42 -2.36 10.74
C GLY A 79 2.53 -3.34 10.34
N GLU A 80 2.52 -4.54 10.89
CA GLU A 80 3.57 -5.52 10.59
C GLU A 80 3.35 -6.19 9.22
N PRO A 81 4.38 -6.29 8.37
CA PRO A 81 4.26 -7.00 7.10
C PRO A 81 4.24 -8.51 7.35
N PHE A 82 3.41 -9.23 6.58
CA PHE A 82 3.38 -10.68 6.60
C PHE A 82 4.23 -11.27 5.46
N LEU A 83 4.80 -12.45 5.72
CA LEU A 83 5.58 -13.18 4.72
C LEU A 83 4.65 -13.99 3.82
N VAL A 84 4.79 -13.79 2.51
CA VAL A 84 4.19 -14.65 1.49
C VAL A 84 5.23 -15.68 1.08
N LYS A 85 4.91 -16.97 1.21
CA LYS A 85 5.76 -18.09 0.77
C LYS A 85 5.64 -18.32 -0.73
#